data_AF-A0AAE3GBJ8-F1
#
_entry.id   AF-A0AAE3GBJ8-F1
#
_cell.length_a   1.000
_cell.length_b   1.000
_cell.length_c   1.000
_cell.angle_alpha   90.00
_cell.angle_beta   90.00
_cell.angle_gamma   90.00
#
_symmetry.space_group_name_H-M   'P 1'
#
loop_
_entity.id
_entity.type
_entity.pdbx_description
1 polymer ?
#
loop_
_entity_poly.entity_id
_entity_poly.type
_entity_poly.pdbx_seq_one_letter_code
_entity_poly.pdbx_strand_id
1 'polypeptide(L)'
;MVLVAAVTSACAGPETASDQPAAQPGAGMGVRVLVRDMNLRPEGVDCAGAGPYLYLHRSAPFEVRDGGGAALARGELPSGTSVRALPEDLGVDRIPTFCQFTFSVTVPDRTGYQLVVDDAAPIDLAVNRDDPASPILVGVIP
;
A
#
# COMPACT_ATOMS: atom_id res chain seq x y z
N MET A 1 56.78 42.94 -7.87
CA MET A 1 57.46 41.70 -7.44
C MET A 1 57.46 41.68 -5.91
N VAL A 2 57.14 40.52 -5.30
CA VAL A 2 56.85 40.21 -3.88
C VAL A 2 55.36 40.40 -3.51
N LEU A 3 54.48 39.39 -3.63
CA LEU A 3 54.16 38.24 -2.73
C LEU A 3 53.69 38.73 -1.32
N VAL A 4 52.55 38.36 -0.74
CA VAL A 4 52.02 37.01 -0.43
C VAL A 4 50.52 37.10 -0.12
N ALA A 5 49.76 36.12 -0.62
CA ALA A 5 48.39 35.80 -0.20
C ALA A 5 48.40 34.51 0.65
N ALA A 6 47.66 34.49 1.76
CA ALA A 6 47.11 33.27 2.38
C ALA A 6 46.12 33.65 3.49
N VAL A 7 44.83 33.42 3.29
CA VAL A 7 43.83 33.39 4.36
C VAL A 7 43.27 31.97 4.38
N THR A 8 43.72 31.17 5.34
CA THR A 8 43.18 29.84 5.62
C THR A 8 41.94 30.01 6.49
N SER A 9 40.75 29.90 5.90
CA SER A 9 39.50 29.80 6.65
C SER A 9 39.18 28.33 6.86
N ALA A 10 39.54 27.82 8.04
CA ALA A 10 39.18 26.49 8.51
C ALA A 10 37.91 26.61 9.38
N CYS A 11 36.75 26.27 8.82
CA CYS A 11 35.54 26.01 9.58
C CYS A 11 35.26 24.50 9.53
N ALA A 12 35.94 23.75 10.39
CA ALA A 12 35.55 22.39 10.72
C ALA A 12 34.43 22.46 11.77
N GLY A 13 33.18 22.43 11.31
CA GLY A 13 32.02 22.21 12.17
C GLY A 13 31.90 20.72 12.48
N PRO A 14 31.49 20.31 13.69
CA PRO A 14 31.20 18.92 13.98
C PRO A 14 29.99 18.52 13.15
N GLU A 15 30.21 17.62 12.20
CA GLU A 15 29.15 16.93 11.47
C GLU A 15 28.37 16.12 12.50
N THR A 16 27.20 16.64 12.89
CA THR A 16 26.21 15.91 13.67
C THR A 16 25.85 14.67 12.86
N ALA A 17 26.48 13.55 13.19
CA ALA A 17 26.06 12.24 12.73
C ALA A 17 24.58 12.13 13.07
N SER A 18 23.75 12.27 12.04
CA SER A 18 22.33 12.04 12.15
C SER A 18 22.21 10.57 12.48
N ASP A 19 21.94 10.27 13.75
CA ASP A 19 21.64 8.95 14.26
C ASP A 19 20.30 8.53 13.62
N GLN A 20 20.37 8.20 12.34
CA GLN A 20 19.23 7.77 11.56
C GLN A 20 18.95 6.35 12.04
N PRO A 21 17.80 6.09 12.68
CA PRO A 21 17.48 4.77 13.18
C PRO A 21 17.66 3.77 12.03
N ALA A 22 18.52 2.78 12.24
CA ALA A 22 18.75 1.73 11.26
C ALA A 22 17.39 1.19 10.80
N ALA A 23 17.17 1.14 9.49
CA ALA A 23 15.91 0.66 8.92
C ALA A 23 15.63 -0.74 9.49
N GLN A 24 14.54 -0.86 10.25
CA GLN A 24 14.14 -2.16 10.80
C GLN A 24 13.89 -3.12 9.64
N PRO A 25 14.37 -4.38 9.74
CA PRO A 25 14.11 -5.40 8.73
C PRO A 25 12.60 -5.52 8.47
N GLY A 26 12.21 -5.59 7.21
CA GLY A 26 10.81 -5.76 6.83
C GLY A 26 10.29 -7.13 7.25
N ALA A 27 9.03 -7.19 7.67
CA ALA A 27 8.28 -8.43 7.88
C ALA A 27 7.31 -8.65 6.71
N GLY A 28 7.02 -9.91 6.40
CA GLY A 28 5.97 -10.25 5.44
C GLY A 28 4.60 -9.91 6.02
N MET A 29 3.84 -9.04 5.34
CA MET A 29 2.47 -8.68 5.68
C MET A 29 1.53 -8.97 4.51
N GLY A 30 0.36 -9.52 4.83
CA GLY A 30 -0.74 -9.60 3.88
C GLY A 30 -1.34 -8.23 3.62
N VAL A 31 -1.84 -7.99 2.42
CA VAL A 31 -2.61 -6.79 2.06
C VAL A 31 -3.94 -7.23 1.49
N ARG A 32 -5.03 -6.64 1.97
CA ARG A 32 -6.39 -6.86 1.49
C ARG A 32 -7.06 -5.53 1.20
N VAL A 33 -7.41 -5.31 -0.07
CA VAL A 33 -8.11 -4.10 -0.52
C VAL A 33 -9.49 -4.51 -0.98
N LEU A 34 -10.52 -3.87 -0.42
CA LEU A 34 -11.92 -4.14 -0.75
C LEU A 34 -12.51 -2.94 -1.50
N VAL A 35 -12.93 -3.16 -2.75
CA VAL A 35 -13.52 -2.13 -3.61
C VAL A 35 -15.03 -2.28 -3.67
N ARG A 36 -15.77 -1.27 -3.21
CA ARG A 36 -17.24 -1.25 -3.25
C ARG A 36 -17.76 -0.72 -4.58
N ASP A 37 -17.44 -1.44 -5.65
CA ASP A 37 -17.69 -1.02 -7.03
C ASP A 37 -19.14 -1.20 -7.55
N MET A 38 -20.08 -1.57 -6.67
CA MET A 38 -21.53 -1.67 -6.93
C MET A 38 -21.94 -2.62 -8.07
N ASN A 39 -21.11 -3.61 -8.40
CA ASN A 39 -21.39 -4.54 -9.48
C ASN A 39 -21.99 -5.88 -9.00
N LEU A 40 -22.87 -6.44 -9.84
CA LEU A 40 -23.47 -7.76 -9.66
C LEU A 40 -22.66 -8.85 -10.38
N ARG A 41 -22.12 -9.82 -9.63
CA ARG A 41 -21.28 -10.90 -10.16
C ARG A 41 -21.60 -12.23 -9.47
N PRO A 42 -21.28 -13.38 -10.08
CA PRO A 42 -21.09 -14.61 -9.31
C PRO A 42 -20.00 -14.39 -8.26
N GLU A 43 -20.08 -15.11 -7.14
CA GLU A 43 -19.03 -15.09 -6.13
C GLU A 43 -17.79 -15.88 -6.60
N GLY A 44 -16.59 -15.45 -6.20
CA GLY A 44 -15.34 -16.16 -6.45
C GLY A 44 -14.75 -16.03 -7.85
N VAL A 45 -15.31 -15.20 -8.73
CA VAL A 45 -14.75 -14.98 -10.08
C VAL A 45 -13.75 -13.82 -10.10
N ASP A 46 -12.89 -13.82 -11.12
CA ASP A 46 -11.97 -12.71 -11.37
C ASP A 46 -12.73 -11.39 -11.59
N CYS A 47 -12.19 -10.32 -11.01
CA CYS A 47 -12.73 -8.98 -11.15
C CYS A 47 -11.64 -7.90 -11.20
N ALA A 48 -12.05 -6.73 -11.68
CA ALA A 48 -11.36 -5.46 -11.54
C ALA A 48 -12.35 -4.44 -10.97
N GLY A 49 -11.84 -3.30 -10.48
CA GLY A 49 -12.65 -2.16 -10.11
C GLY A 49 -13.43 -1.61 -11.31
N ALA A 50 -14.52 -0.89 -11.02
CA ALA A 50 -15.40 -0.31 -12.02
C ALA A 50 -15.64 1.18 -11.77
N GLY A 51 -16.16 1.88 -12.78
CA GLY A 51 -16.50 3.31 -12.68
C GLY A 51 -15.28 4.18 -12.32
N PRO A 52 -15.27 4.88 -11.18
CA PRO A 52 -14.11 5.69 -10.76
C PRO A 52 -12.89 4.83 -10.36
N TYR A 53 -13.05 3.51 -10.22
CA TYR A 53 -12.03 2.58 -9.75
C TYR A 53 -11.37 1.76 -10.86
N LEU A 54 -11.44 2.23 -12.11
CA LEU A 54 -10.87 1.52 -13.26
C LEU A 54 -9.35 1.34 -13.17
N TYR A 55 -8.65 2.11 -12.34
CA TYR A 55 -7.22 1.97 -12.04
C TYR A 55 -6.90 0.73 -11.18
N LEU A 56 -7.92 0.09 -10.58
CA LEU A 56 -7.74 -1.14 -9.80
C LEU A 56 -7.98 -2.34 -10.71
N HIS A 57 -6.92 -2.81 -11.35
CA HIS A 57 -6.99 -3.98 -12.21
C HIS A 57 -5.74 -4.84 -12.09
N ARG A 58 -5.82 -6.06 -12.63
CA ARG A 58 -4.67 -6.95 -12.75
C ARG A 58 -3.52 -6.25 -13.47
N SER A 59 -2.31 -6.38 -12.93
CA SER A 59 -1.08 -5.76 -13.43
C SER A 59 -0.99 -4.25 -13.27
N ALA A 60 -1.95 -3.60 -12.60
CA ALA A 60 -1.79 -2.20 -12.23
C ALA A 60 -0.60 -2.08 -11.24
N PRO A 61 0.40 -1.22 -11.52
CA PRO A 61 1.51 -0.99 -10.61
C PRO A 61 1.01 -0.40 -9.30
N PHE A 62 1.59 -0.87 -8.19
CA PHE A 62 1.31 -0.32 -6.86
C PHE A 62 2.59 0.06 -6.11
N GLU A 63 2.42 0.98 -5.17
CA GLU A 63 3.39 1.32 -4.13
C GLU A 63 2.71 1.31 -2.76
N VAL A 64 3.32 0.61 -1.80
CA VAL A 64 2.98 0.77 -0.38
C VAL A 64 3.91 1.81 0.22
N ARG A 65 3.36 2.86 0.80
CA ARG A 65 4.06 3.97 1.45
C ARG A 65 3.88 3.95 2.96
N ASP A 66 4.81 4.57 3.69
CA ASP A 66 4.58 4.93 5.09
C ASP A 66 3.79 6.23 5.25
N GLY A 67 3.47 6.61 6.49
CA GLY A 67 2.72 7.84 6.79
C GLY A 67 3.45 9.14 6.44
N GLY A 68 4.75 9.07 6.13
CA GLY A 68 5.53 10.19 5.60
C GLY A 68 5.56 10.23 4.06
N GLY A 69 4.91 9.27 3.39
CA GLY A 69 4.87 9.15 1.93
C GLY A 69 6.08 8.43 1.33
N ALA A 70 6.97 7.86 2.13
CA ALA A 70 8.13 7.13 1.62
C ALA A 70 7.73 5.73 1.13
N ALA A 71 8.19 5.36 -0.08
CA ALA A 71 7.96 4.05 -0.66
C ALA A 71 8.62 2.94 0.16
N LEU A 72 7.84 1.96 0.61
CA LEU A 72 8.30 0.79 1.35
C LEU A 72 8.35 -0.47 0.47
N ALA A 73 7.36 -0.65 -0.40
CA ALA A 73 7.27 -1.79 -1.31
C ALA A 73 6.61 -1.39 -2.63
N ARG A 74 6.93 -2.12 -3.71
CA ARG A 74 6.34 -1.96 -5.04
C ARG A 74 6.00 -3.31 -5.64
N GLY A 75 5.05 -3.32 -6.55
CA GLY A 75 4.69 -4.51 -7.31
C GLY A 75 3.57 -4.23 -8.29
N GLU A 76 2.93 -5.30 -8.73
CA GLU A 76 1.75 -5.26 -9.59
C GLU A 76 0.58 -5.92 -8.88
N LEU A 77 -0.61 -5.36 -9.03
CA LEU A 77 -1.82 -5.96 -8.47
C LEU A 77 -2.11 -7.31 -9.13
N PRO A 78 -2.48 -8.33 -8.34
CA PRO A 78 -3.03 -9.57 -8.91
C PRO A 78 -4.43 -9.31 -9.49
N SER A 79 -5.05 -10.36 -10.04
CA SER A 79 -6.49 -10.32 -10.29
C SER A 79 -7.24 -10.09 -8.97
N GLY A 80 -8.29 -9.28 -9.01
CA GLY A 80 -9.24 -9.20 -7.91
C GLY A 80 -10.15 -10.42 -7.93
N THR A 81 -10.75 -10.75 -6.79
CA THR A 81 -11.78 -11.78 -6.68
C THR A 81 -13.06 -11.16 -6.16
N SER A 82 -14.18 -11.49 -6.80
CA SER A 82 -15.50 -11.02 -6.38
C SER A 82 -15.90 -11.71 -5.08
N VAL A 83 -16.09 -10.94 -4.02
CA VAL A 83 -16.55 -11.43 -2.71
C VAL A 83 -17.95 -10.91 -2.43
N ARG A 84 -18.76 -11.72 -1.77
CA ARG A 84 -20.14 -11.35 -1.47
C ARG A 84 -20.22 -10.10 -0.59
N ALA A 85 -21.12 -9.18 -0.93
CA ALA A 85 -21.32 -7.94 -0.15
C ALA A 85 -22.38 -8.08 0.96
N LEU A 86 -23.29 -9.05 0.85
CA LEU A 86 -24.42 -9.29 1.76
C LEU A 86 -24.36 -10.72 2.31
N PRO A 87 -24.53 -10.97 3.61
CA PRO A 87 -24.43 -12.33 4.14
C PRO A 87 -25.57 -13.27 3.68
N GLU A 88 -26.71 -12.73 3.27
CA GLU A 88 -27.88 -13.49 2.87
C GLU A 88 -27.71 -14.21 1.53
N ASP A 89 -28.40 -15.34 1.36
CA ASP A 89 -28.61 -15.95 0.05
C ASP A 89 -29.80 -15.26 -0.63
N LEU A 90 -29.54 -14.69 -1.80
CA LEU A 90 -30.54 -13.97 -2.58
C LEU A 90 -31.30 -14.87 -3.57
N GLY A 91 -30.92 -16.16 -3.68
CA GLY A 91 -31.55 -17.10 -4.60
C GLY A 91 -31.27 -16.80 -6.08
N VAL A 92 -30.20 -16.06 -6.37
CA VAL A 92 -29.80 -15.68 -7.73
C VAL A 92 -28.29 -15.85 -7.93
N ASP A 93 -27.88 -16.18 -9.16
CA ASP A 93 -26.46 -16.44 -9.47
C ASP A 93 -25.59 -15.18 -9.46
N ARG A 94 -26.17 -14.01 -9.76
CA ARG A 94 -25.47 -12.73 -9.76
C ARG A 94 -25.94 -11.89 -8.57
N ILE A 95 -25.07 -11.78 -7.58
CA ILE A 95 -25.33 -11.09 -6.33
C ILE A 95 -24.50 -9.81 -6.21
N PRO A 96 -24.85 -8.88 -5.32
CA PRO A 96 -23.98 -7.77 -4.96
C PRO A 96 -22.63 -8.29 -4.47
N THR A 97 -21.56 -7.82 -5.11
CA THR A 97 -20.18 -8.19 -4.79
C THR A 97 -19.31 -6.96 -4.58
N PHE A 98 -18.25 -7.13 -3.80
CA PHE A 98 -17.08 -6.26 -3.80
C PHE A 98 -15.98 -6.91 -4.63
N CYS A 99 -15.11 -6.11 -5.23
CA CYS A 99 -13.88 -6.64 -5.82
C CYS A 99 -12.76 -6.60 -4.78
N GLN A 100 -12.24 -7.76 -4.38
CA GLN A 100 -11.19 -7.86 -3.38
C GLN A 100 -9.84 -8.18 -4.03
N PHE A 101 -8.82 -7.39 -3.73
CA PHE A 101 -7.43 -7.71 -4.06
C PHE A 101 -6.73 -8.25 -2.82
N THR A 102 -5.94 -9.32 -2.98
CA THR A 102 -5.18 -9.92 -1.89
C THR A 102 -3.78 -10.27 -2.36
N PHE A 103 -2.76 -9.75 -1.68
CA PHE A 103 -1.35 -9.96 -2.00
C PHE A 103 -0.49 -9.83 -0.75
N SER A 104 0.83 -10.01 -0.88
CA SER A 104 1.77 -9.89 0.24
C SER A 104 2.88 -8.91 -0.11
N VAL A 105 3.37 -8.20 0.91
CA VAL A 105 4.49 -7.26 0.82
C VAL A 105 5.46 -7.49 1.97
N THR A 106 6.72 -7.11 1.79
CA THR A 106 7.69 -7.07 2.89
C THR A 106 7.92 -5.61 3.26
N VAL A 107 7.41 -5.18 4.42
CA VAL A 107 7.56 -3.80 4.89
C VAL A 107 7.91 -3.79 6.40
N PRO A 108 8.66 -2.78 6.89
CA PRO A 108 8.92 -2.64 8.32
C PRO A 108 7.62 -2.42 9.08
N ASP A 109 7.50 -2.91 10.32
CA ASP A 109 6.34 -2.66 11.19
C ASP A 109 6.29 -1.18 11.63
N ARG A 110 5.25 -0.48 11.18
CA ARG A 110 5.02 0.96 11.29
C ARG A 110 3.53 1.25 11.36
N THR A 111 3.17 2.52 11.45
CA THR A 111 1.78 2.99 11.37
C THR A 111 1.59 3.90 10.16
N GLY A 112 0.33 4.09 9.75
CA GLY A 112 -0.04 5.03 8.69
C GLY A 112 0.33 4.56 7.28
N TYR A 113 0.21 3.26 6.98
CA TYR A 113 0.47 2.78 5.63
C TYR A 113 -0.54 3.33 4.63
N GLN A 114 -0.06 3.58 3.41
CA GLN A 114 -0.88 3.97 2.27
C GLN A 114 -0.58 3.08 1.08
N LEU A 115 -1.61 2.72 0.32
CA LEU A 115 -1.48 2.08 -0.99
C LEU A 115 -1.74 3.11 -2.08
N VAL A 116 -0.83 3.20 -3.05
CA VAL A 116 -1.00 3.98 -4.27
C VAL A 116 -0.99 3.02 -5.43
N VAL A 117 -1.97 3.12 -6.33
CA VAL A 117 -2.08 2.27 -7.53
C VAL A 117 -2.24 3.20 -8.73
N ASP A 118 -1.44 3.01 -9.79
CA ASP A 118 -1.47 3.85 -11.00
C ASP A 118 -1.46 5.37 -10.74
N ASP A 119 -0.68 5.80 -9.74
CA ASP A 119 -0.59 7.20 -9.30
C ASP A 119 -1.94 7.83 -8.89
N ALA A 120 -2.96 7.01 -8.62
CA ALA A 120 -4.24 7.46 -8.10
C ALA A 120 -4.13 7.99 -6.66
N ALA A 121 -5.23 8.54 -6.15
CA ALA A 121 -5.32 8.99 -4.77
C ALA A 121 -4.92 7.85 -3.80
N PRO A 122 -4.07 8.13 -2.78
CA PRO A 122 -3.67 7.11 -1.82
C PRO A 122 -4.86 6.52 -1.06
N ILE A 123 -4.80 5.22 -0.83
CA ILE A 123 -5.77 4.44 -0.04
C ILE A 123 -5.12 4.16 1.31
N ASP A 124 -5.72 4.66 2.39
CA ASP A 124 -5.24 4.37 3.73
C ASP A 124 -5.41 2.88 4.06
N LEU A 125 -4.38 2.30 4.67
CA LEU A 125 -4.36 0.92 5.10
C LEU A 125 -4.33 0.83 6.62
N ALA A 126 -5.38 0.27 7.20
CA ALA A 126 -5.44 -0.07 8.61
C ALA A 126 -4.69 -1.38 8.88
N VAL A 127 -3.89 -1.44 9.95
CA VAL A 127 -3.27 -2.70 10.37
C VAL A 127 -4.27 -3.48 11.21
N ASN A 128 -4.64 -4.67 10.73
CA ASN A 128 -5.36 -5.66 11.52
C ASN A 128 -4.34 -6.67 12.09
N ARG A 129 -4.37 -6.85 13.42
CA ARG A 129 -3.50 -7.76 14.18
C ARG A 129 -4.30 -8.81 14.96
N ASP A 130 -5.49 -9.16 14.49
CA ASP A 130 -6.34 -10.18 15.14
C ASP A 130 -5.63 -11.53 15.22
N ASP A 131 -4.82 -11.85 14.19
CA ASP A 131 -3.77 -12.87 14.26
C ASP A 131 -2.38 -12.20 14.38
N PRO A 132 -1.77 -12.19 15.57
CA PRO A 132 -0.45 -11.59 15.78
C PRO A 132 0.67 -12.28 14.99
N ALA A 133 0.49 -13.54 14.61
CA ALA A 133 1.48 -14.29 13.81
C ALA A 133 1.40 -13.95 12.32
N SER A 134 0.33 -13.31 11.86
CA SER A 134 0.09 -12.97 10.45
C SER A 134 -0.71 -11.66 10.34
N PRO A 135 -0.10 -10.51 10.67
CA PRO A 135 -0.76 -9.22 10.53
C PRO A 135 -1.09 -8.92 9.07
N ILE A 136 -2.22 -8.24 8.85
CA ILE A 136 -2.68 -7.83 7.52
C ILE A 136 -2.97 -6.33 7.47
N LEU A 137 -2.65 -5.73 6.34
CA LEU A 137 -3.03 -4.37 5.99
C LEU A 137 -4.37 -4.39 5.26
N VAL A 138 -5.33 -3.57 5.68
CA VAL A 138 -6.69 -3.56 5.15
C VAL A 138 -7.04 -2.17 4.64
N GLY A 139 -7.40 -2.08 3.35
CA GLY A 139 -7.94 -0.88 2.72
C GLY A 139 -9.38 -1.10 2.28
N VAL A 140 -10.24 -0.09 2.44
CA VAL A 140 -11.62 -0.12 1.96
C VAL A 140 -11.85 1.12 1.10
N ILE A 141 -12.29 0.89 -0.14
CA ILE A 141 -12.59 1.93 -1.11
C ILE A 141 -14.12 1.99 -1.27
N PRO A 142 -14.73 3.17 -1.11
CA PRO A 142 -16.18 3.33 -0.99
C PRO A 142 -16.98 3.03 -2.26
#